data_AF-A0AAW0S036-F1
#
_entry.id   AF-A0AAW0S036-F1
#
_cell.length_a   1.000
_cell.length_b   1.000
_cell.length_c   1.000
_cell.angle_alpha   90.00
_cell.angle_beta   90.00
_cell.angle_gamma   90.00
#
_symmetry.space_group_name_H-M   'P 1'
#
loop_
_entity.id
_entity.type
_entity.pdbx_description
1 polymer ?
#
loop_
_entity_poly.entity_id
_entity_poly.type
_entity_poly.pdbx_seq_one_letter_code
_entity_poly.pdbx_strand_id
1 'polypeptide(L)'
;MLLWNLAIPAEFSKITSAGNLPIIPPPTAEFSITRPFNIPDSVFKATMKPQFPITAALLYVVAVVALNKYNRLRDTKPWPISTKPWFSKFVIMHNSLLAVYSAWTFCGMVGVLRRTLVSPGGAEGLSATYDSLCRIHGPAGLGRSIYFDETLGRWTSVDAELSFAAMNGTYPLSMPSGRIWSEGMAYYGWLFYVSKVYEFLDTFIILAKDSLALFRILILIMHVKMATTAALAGLILATTFADGKALQTTIGKHNDFSCQPSADHPSPVVLLHGLGATYYDDLHVLEAFLQSRGFCTFSLTYGALEGRPLLGGFAPIDKSSRQIADFIHEVHAKTAGHGGTRKIDLVGHSEGGFQSLYVPKFREGVAALVDHIVAIAPPTHGTPIANLLTLSPLLGRDAGLLELIGCAACHEISVGGASVAKLNDGKAIVQPGNKVTVIISGLDVLVIPPTTAFIYEDGVDNICVQDYCPLDLVGHISETYDVNIWNLVLNSLENQVGRKFPCLVGGLPIK
;
A
#
# COMPACT_ATOMS: atom_id res chain seq x y z
N MET A 1 2.60 -32.12 12.98
CA MET A 1 1.16 -32.22 12.62
C MET A 1 0.25 -31.96 13.84
N LEU A 2 0.57 -32.46 15.05
CA LEU A 2 -0.24 -32.25 16.25
C LEU A 2 -0.30 -30.82 16.83
N LEU A 3 0.73 -29.99 16.62
CA LEU A 3 0.75 -28.60 17.13
C LEU A 3 -0.13 -27.62 16.33
N TRP A 4 -0.52 -27.98 15.10
CA TRP A 4 -1.32 -27.11 14.22
C TRP A 4 -2.79 -27.02 14.62
N ASN A 5 -3.33 -28.07 15.26
CA ASN A 5 -4.75 -28.12 15.65
C ASN A 5 -5.06 -27.36 16.94
N LEU A 6 -4.04 -26.90 17.68
CA LEU A 6 -4.21 -26.25 18.98
C LEU A 6 -3.99 -24.72 18.96
N ALA A 7 -3.42 -24.18 17.88
CA ALA A 7 -2.89 -22.80 17.84
C ALA A 7 -3.59 -21.87 16.85
N ILE A 8 -4.66 -22.33 16.18
CA ILE A 8 -5.30 -21.58 15.09
C ILE A 8 -6.74 -21.22 15.49
N PRO A 9 -7.11 -19.92 15.51
CA PRO A 9 -8.48 -19.48 15.72
C PRO A 9 -9.43 -20.17 14.74
N ALA A 10 -10.64 -20.53 15.18
CA ALA A 10 -11.61 -21.26 14.38
C ALA A 10 -11.94 -20.58 13.03
N GLU A 11 -11.72 -19.28 12.91
CA GLU A 11 -11.89 -18.50 11.67
C GLU A 11 -10.92 -18.90 10.55
N PHE A 12 -9.69 -19.33 10.87
CA PHE A 12 -8.72 -19.81 9.88
C PHE A 12 -8.99 -21.24 9.40
N SER A 13 -9.86 -22.00 10.09
CA SER A 13 -10.33 -23.29 9.60
C SER A 13 -11.14 -23.15 8.29
N LYS A 14 -11.77 -21.98 8.09
CA LYS A 14 -12.48 -21.66 6.84
C LYS A 14 -11.55 -21.44 5.65
N ILE A 15 -10.31 -20.98 5.89
CA ILE A 15 -9.26 -20.89 4.86
C ILE A 15 -8.76 -22.29 4.49
N THR A 16 -8.77 -23.25 5.43
CA THR A 16 -8.46 -24.66 5.11
C THR A 16 -9.61 -25.40 4.40
N SER A 17 -10.85 -24.90 4.50
CA SER A 17 -12.02 -25.46 3.81
C SER A 17 -12.32 -24.82 2.46
N ALA A 18 -11.63 -23.74 2.06
CA ALA A 18 -11.53 -23.32 0.67
C ALA A 18 -10.70 -24.38 -0.09
N GLY A 19 -11.38 -25.49 -0.36
CA GLY A 19 -10.79 -26.76 -0.70
C GLY A 19 -10.09 -26.73 -2.04
N ASN A 20 -8.88 -27.30 -2.07
CA ASN A 20 -8.41 -28.16 -3.15
C ASN A 20 -8.51 -27.61 -4.59
N LEU A 21 -8.28 -26.32 -4.85
CA LEU A 21 -7.90 -25.95 -6.21
C LEU A 21 -6.59 -26.68 -6.53
N PRO A 22 -6.55 -27.58 -7.53
CA PRO A 22 -5.36 -28.36 -7.81
C PRO A 22 -4.32 -27.48 -8.48
N ILE A 23 -3.46 -26.84 -7.69
CA ILE A 23 -2.35 -26.07 -8.25
C ILE A 23 -1.43 -27.05 -8.98
N ILE A 24 -1.35 -26.90 -10.30
CA ILE A 24 -0.61 -27.82 -11.16
C ILE A 24 0.89 -27.53 -10.98
N PRO A 25 1.71 -28.52 -10.59
CA PRO A 25 3.15 -28.34 -10.47
C PRO A 25 3.78 -28.05 -11.84
N PRO A 26 4.94 -27.38 -11.88
CA PRO A 26 5.65 -27.13 -13.13
C PRO A 26 6.05 -28.47 -13.79
N PRO A 27 5.90 -28.60 -15.12
CA PRO A 27 6.30 -29.83 -15.80
C PRO A 27 7.81 -30.06 -15.69
N THR A 28 8.23 -31.32 -15.69
CA THR A 28 9.65 -31.67 -15.81
C THR A 28 10.16 -31.28 -17.19
N ALA A 29 11.31 -30.61 -17.24
CA ALA A 29 11.97 -30.21 -18.48
C ALA A 29 13.44 -30.64 -18.48
N GLU A 30 14.04 -30.66 -19.66
CA GLU A 30 15.49 -30.83 -19.81
C GLU A 30 16.25 -29.66 -19.16
N PHE A 31 17.44 -29.96 -18.66
CA PHE A 31 18.30 -28.97 -18.04
C PHE A 31 18.70 -27.90 -19.06
N SER A 32 18.52 -26.64 -18.69
CA SER A 32 18.92 -25.49 -19.49
C SER A 32 19.28 -24.30 -18.60
N ILE A 33 19.84 -23.24 -19.21
CA ILE A 33 20.13 -21.99 -18.48
C ILE A 33 18.84 -21.42 -17.86
N THR A 34 17.69 -21.54 -18.55
CA THR A 34 16.40 -21.05 -18.06
C THR A 34 15.73 -22.02 -17.10
N ARG A 35 16.01 -23.33 -17.18
CA ARG A 35 15.57 -24.36 -16.23
C ARG A 35 16.75 -25.22 -15.74
N PRO A 36 17.54 -24.73 -14.78
CA PRO A 36 18.70 -25.44 -14.25
C PRO A 36 18.34 -26.57 -13.28
N PHE A 37 17.09 -26.70 -12.88
CA PHE A 37 16.62 -27.84 -12.08
C PHE A 37 15.12 -28.04 -12.27
N ASN A 38 14.65 -29.22 -11.89
CA ASN A 38 13.23 -29.52 -11.79
C ASN A 38 12.79 -29.41 -10.33
N ILE A 39 11.61 -28.83 -10.10
CA ILE A 39 11.02 -28.72 -8.77
C ILE A 39 10.23 -30.00 -8.50
N PRO A 40 10.57 -30.79 -7.45
CA PRO A 40 9.81 -31.99 -7.15
C PRO A 40 8.35 -31.64 -6.79
N ASP A 41 7.39 -32.38 -7.35
CA ASP A 41 5.96 -32.22 -7.08
C ASP A 41 5.63 -32.17 -5.58
N SER A 42 6.31 -33.02 -4.79
CA SER A 42 6.14 -33.07 -3.34
C SER A 42 6.56 -31.78 -2.66
N VAL A 43 7.66 -31.15 -3.10
CA VAL A 43 8.17 -29.87 -2.57
C VAL A 43 7.26 -28.72 -2.97
N PHE A 44 6.86 -28.67 -4.24
CA PHE A 44 5.93 -27.66 -4.74
C PHE A 44 4.61 -27.71 -3.96
N LYS A 45 3.98 -28.88 -3.86
CA LYS A 45 2.72 -29.06 -3.12
C LYS A 45 2.87 -28.78 -1.62
N ALA A 46 4.00 -29.14 -1.01
CA ALA A 46 4.23 -28.88 0.41
C ALA A 46 4.38 -27.40 0.72
N THR A 47 5.00 -26.62 -0.16
CA THR A 47 5.22 -25.17 0.02
C THR A 47 3.98 -24.35 -0.33
N MET A 48 3.13 -24.81 -1.25
CA MET A 48 1.86 -24.14 -1.60
C MET A 48 0.74 -24.33 -0.57
N LYS A 49 0.93 -25.22 0.40
CA LYS A 49 -0.02 -25.39 1.52
C LYS A 49 -0.04 -24.14 2.39
N PRO A 50 -1.21 -23.62 2.83
CA PRO A 50 -1.30 -22.44 3.70
C PRO A 50 -0.45 -22.55 4.97
N GLN A 51 -0.20 -23.78 5.42
CA GLN A 51 0.66 -24.08 6.56
C GLN A 51 2.07 -23.50 6.44
N PHE A 52 2.66 -23.58 5.26
CA PHE A 52 4.03 -23.18 5.03
C PHE A 52 4.25 -21.66 5.19
N PRO A 53 3.53 -20.77 4.45
CA PRO A 53 3.74 -19.33 4.59
C PRO A 53 3.32 -18.80 5.96
N ILE A 54 2.28 -19.34 6.58
CA ILE A 54 1.86 -18.95 7.94
C ILE A 54 2.96 -19.30 8.94
N THR A 55 3.51 -20.52 8.88
CA THR A 55 4.60 -20.94 9.77
C THR A 55 5.85 -20.09 9.54
N ALA A 56 6.20 -19.81 8.28
CA ALA A 56 7.34 -18.94 7.95
C ALA A 56 7.16 -17.52 8.51
N ALA A 57 5.97 -16.92 8.35
CA ALA A 57 5.67 -15.59 8.86
C ALA A 57 5.71 -15.52 10.40
N LEU A 58 5.13 -16.51 11.09
CA LEU A 58 5.17 -16.56 12.56
C LEU A 58 6.61 -16.72 13.07
N LEU A 59 7.41 -17.61 12.47
CA LEU A 59 8.82 -17.78 12.83
C LEU A 59 9.61 -16.48 12.59
N TYR A 60 9.32 -15.76 11.51
CA TYR A 60 9.92 -14.47 11.22
C TYR A 60 9.60 -13.43 12.29
N VAL A 61 8.32 -13.26 12.64
CA VAL A 61 7.89 -12.32 13.68
C VAL A 61 8.57 -12.64 15.01
N VAL A 62 8.55 -13.90 15.43
CA VAL A 62 9.21 -14.34 16.67
C VAL A 62 10.72 -14.05 16.63
N ALA A 63 11.39 -14.35 15.52
CA ALA A 63 12.81 -14.06 15.36
C ALA A 63 13.09 -12.56 15.44
N VAL A 64 12.37 -11.72 14.70
CA VAL A 64 12.56 -10.27 14.68
C VAL A 64 12.31 -9.65 16.06
N VAL A 65 11.24 -10.05 16.75
CA VAL A 65 10.95 -9.58 18.12
C VAL A 65 12.07 -9.98 19.09
N ALA A 66 12.53 -11.24 19.03
CA ALA A 66 13.61 -11.72 19.89
C ALA A 66 14.95 -10.98 19.62
N LEU A 67 15.29 -10.76 18.35
CA LEU A 67 16.52 -10.08 17.95
C LEU A 67 16.46 -8.57 18.23
N ASN A 68 15.31 -7.93 18.07
CA ASN A 68 15.13 -6.54 18.47
C ASN A 68 15.24 -6.37 19.99
N LYS A 69 14.68 -7.31 20.77
CA LYS A 69 14.89 -7.34 22.22
C LYS A 69 16.37 -7.50 22.57
N TYR A 70 17.07 -8.40 21.89
CA TYR A 70 18.52 -8.57 22.04
C TYR A 70 19.32 -7.30 21.70
N ASN A 71 18.92 -6.57 20.66
CA ASN A 71 19.53 -5.29 20.29
C ASN A 71 19.29 -4.19 21.33
N ARG A 72 18.08 -4.10 21.89
CA ARG A 72 17.77 -3.15 22.97
C ARG A 72 18.60 -3.41 24.23
N LEU A 73 18.82 -4.68 24.59
CA LEU A 73 19.67 -5.07 25.72
C LEU A 73 21.16 -4.72 25.53
N ARG A 74 21.57 -4.35 24.32
CA ARG A 74 22.95 -4.02 23.96
C ARG A 74 23.14 -2.55 23.59
N ASP A 75 22.18 -1.69 23.92
CA ASP A 75 22.15 -0.28 23.51
C ASP A 75 22.35 -0.13 21.99
N THR A 76 21.68 -1.00 21.22
CA THR A 76 21.70 -1.05 19.75
C THR A 76 23.06 -1.26 19.08
N LYS A 77 24.14 -1.54 19.83
CA LYS A 77 25.50 -1.71 19.27
C LYS A 77 25.58 -2.81 18.18
N PRO A 78 26.40 -2.62 17.13
CA PRO A 78 26.60 -3.64 16.09
C PRO A 78 27.01 -5.00 16.68
N TRP A 79 26.57 -6.07 16.04
CA TRP A 79 26.94 -7.41 16.49
C TRP A 79 28.45 -7.65 16.26
N PRO A 80 29.14 -8.40 17.13
CA PRO A 80 30.58 -8.66 16.99
C PRO A 80 30.91 -9.41 15.68
N ILE A 81 29.93 -10.11 15.13
CA ILE A 81 30.04 -10.80 13.84
C ILE A 81 30.02 -9.81 12.67
N SER A 82 29.26 -8.72 12.77
CA SER A 82 29.06 -7.78 11.68
C SER A 82 30.22 -6.80 11.47
N THR A 83 31.10 -6.69 12.48
CA THR A 83 32.34 -5.91 12.43
C THR A 83 33.52 -6.66 11.80
N LYS A 84 33.38 -7.96 11.52
CA LYS A 84 34.45 -8.74 10.90
C LYS A 84 34.53 -8.49 9.38
N PRO A 85 35.73 -8.40 8.77
CA PRO A 85 35.87 -8.17 7.33
C PRO A 85 35.17 -9.20 6.44
N TRP A 86 35.09 -10.46 6.89
CA TRP A 86 34.40 -11.52 6.16
C TRP A 86 32.89 -11.26 6.07
N PHE A 87 32.28 -10.62 7.07
CA PHE A 87 30.85 -10.31 7.07
C PHE A 87 30.51 -9.29 5.97
N SER A 88 31.37 -8.28 5.76
CA SER A 88 31.21 -7.36 4.63
C SER A 88 31.28 -8.07 3.28
N LYS A 89 32.25 -8.99 3.11
CA LYS A 89 32.36 -9.82 1.89
C LYS A 89 31.12 -10.70 1.69
N PHE A 90 30.61 -11.27 2.77
CA PHE A 90 29.37 -12.06 2.76
C PHE A 90 28.18 -11.21 2.30
N VAL A 91 27.97 -10.01 2.85
CA VAL A 91 26.87 -9.11 2.44
C VAL A 91 26.99 -8.72 0.96
N ILE A 92 28.20 -8.41 0.47
CA ILE A 92 28.42 -8.10 -0.94
C ILE A 92 28.08 -9.32 -1.81
N MET A 93 28.61 -10.50 -1.48
CA MET A 93 28.35 -11.73 -2.21
C MET A 93 26.86 -12.07 -2.24
N HIS A 94 26.18 -12.00 -1.11
CA HIS A 94 24.75 -12.23 -0.97
C HIS A 94 23.92 -11.31 -1.86
N ASN A 95 24.19 -10.00 -1.82
CA ASN A 95 23.47 -9.03 -2.66
C ASN A 95 23.75 -9.23 -4.15
N SER A 96 24.99 -9.56 -4.53
CA SER A 96 25.35 -9.89 -5.91
C SER A 96 24.62 -11.13 -6.41
N LEU A 97 24.54 -12.19 -5.59
CA LEU A 97 23.80 -13.41 -5.92
C LEU A 97 22.30 -13.13 -6.08
N LEU A 98 21.72 -12.29 -5.22
CA LEU A 98 20.33 -11.86 -5.36
C LEU A 98 20.09 -11.05 -6.65
N ALA A 99 21.02 -10.20 -7.04
CA ALA A 99 20.93 -9.44 -8.29
C ALA A 99 20.97 -10.36 -9.51
N VAL A 100 21.90 -11.32 -9.53
CA VAL A 100 22.00 -12.33 -10.60
C VAL A 100 20.74 -13.19 -10.65
N TYR A 101 20.23 -13.64 -9.51
CA TYR A 101 18.98 -14.40 -9.42
C TYR A 101 17.78 -13.61 -9.94
N SER A 102 17.68 -12.32 -9.59
CA SER A 102 16.59 -11.45 -10.04
C SER A 102 16.64 -11.23 -11.57
N ALA A 103 17.83 -10.97 -12.11
CA ALA A 103 18.01 -10.83 -13.56
C ALA A 103 17.69 -12.14 -14.30
N TRP A 104 18.11 -13.28 -13.75
CA TRP A 104 17.84 -14.60 -14.32
C TRP A 104 16.35 -14.94 -14.35
N THR A 105 15.64 -14.76 -13.23
CA THR A 105 14.18 -14.99 -13.15
C THR A 105 13.40 -14.03 -14.05
N PHE A 106 13.82 -12.77 -14.16
CA PHE A 106 13.25 -11.78 -15.08
C PHE A 106 13.38 -12.21 -16.54
N CYS A 107 14.60 -12.53 -16.99
CA CYS A 107 14.84 -12.99 -18.35
C CYS A 107 14.05 -14.26 -18.67
N GLY A 108 13.95 -15.17 -17.68
CA GLY A 108 13.12 -16.36 -17.76
C GLY A 108 11.64 -16.04 -18.02
N MET A 109 11.06 -15.14 -17.21
CA MET A 109 9.66 -14.74 -17.33
C MET A 109 9.37 -13.98 -18.64
N VAL A 110 10.25 -13.07 -19.06
CA VAL A 110 10.13 -12.38 -20.35
C VAL A 110 10.15 -13.40 -21.49
N GLY A 111 11.01 -14.42 -21.41
CA GLY A 111 11.04 -15.52 -22.36
C GLY A 111 9.73 -16.30 -22.41
N VAL A 112 9.13 -16.59 -21.24
CA VAL A 112 7.81 -17.24 -21.15
C VAL A 112 6.75 -16.38 -21.83
N LEU A 113 6.63 -15.11 -21.43
CA LEU A 113 5.64 -14.18 -22.00
C LEU A 113 5.77 -14.05 -23.52
N ARG A 114 6.99 -13.96 -24.06
CA ARG A 114 7.23 -13.90 -25.50
C ARG A 114 6.78 -15.16 -26.25
N ARG A 115 6.84 -16.33 -25.62
CA ARG A 115 6.42 -17.60 -26.22
C ARG A 115 4.92 -17.85 -26.07
N THR A 116 4.29 -17.27 -25.04
CA THR A 116 2.90 -17.60 -24.68
C THR A 116 1.88 -16.53 -25.01
N LEU A 117 2.30 -15.26 -25.14
CA LEU A 117 1.38 -14.18 -25.50
C LEU A 117 1.29 -14.05 -27.02
N VAL A 118 0.09 -14.25 -27.55
CA VAL A 118 -0.21 -13.97 -28.96
C VAL A 118 -0.11 -12.46 -29.20
N SER A 119 0.57 -12.07 -30.28
CA SER A 119 0.76 -10.66 -30.64
C SER A 119 -0.58 -9.98 -30.92
N PRO A 120 -0.84 -8.79 -30.34
CA PRO A 120 -2.08 -8.04 -30.56
C PRO A 120 -2.27 -7.59 -32.02
N GLY A 121 -1.18 -7.48 -32.79
CA GLY A 121 -1.20 -7.18 -34.23
C GLY A 121 -1.20 -8.42 -35.14
N GLY A 122 -1.37 -9.62 -34.58
CA GLY A 122 -1.40 -10.88 -35.33
C GLY A 122 -2.77 -11.17 -35.97
N ALA A 123 -2.86 -12.26 -36.73
CA ALA A 123 -4.06 -12.66 -37.46
C ALA A 123 -5.31 -12.90 -36.58
N GLU A 124 -5.12 -13.27 -35.31
CA GLU A 124 -6.21 -13.51 -34.34
C GLU A 124 -6.54 -12.27 -33.48
N GLY A 125 -5.80 -11.17 -33.67
CA GLY A 125 -6.03 -9.87 -33.03
C GLY A 125 -5.99 -9.86 -31.50
N LEU A 126 -6.58 -8.82 -30.91
CA LEU A 126 -6.61 -8.59 -29.45
C LEU A 126 -7.31 -9.70 -28.66
N SER A 127 -8.24 -10.42 -29.28
CA SER A 127 -9.01 -11.49 -28.63
C SER A 127 -8.13 -12.67 -28.21
N ALA A 128 -7.15 -13.04 -29.04
CA ALA A 128 -6.19 -14.09 -28.72
C ALA A 128 -5.15 -13.64 -27.70
N THR A 129 -4.75 -12.36 -27.71
CA THR A 129 -3.90 -11.79 -26.66
C THR A 129 -4.61 -11.83 -25.30
N TYR A 130 -5.89 -11.47 -25.27
CA TYR A 130 -6.71 -11.53 -24.06
C TYR A 130 -6.92 -12.95 -23.55
N ASP A 131 -7.25 -13.90 -24.44
CA ASP A 131 -7.36 -15.33 -24.09
C ASP A 131 -6.05 -15.86 -23.50
N SER A 132 -4.90 -15.44 -24.04
CA SER A 132 -3.56 -15.83 -23.55
C SER A 132 -3.27 -15.35 -22.12
N LEU A 133 -3.88 -14.24 -21.70
CA LEU A 133 -3.72 -13.66 -20.35
C LEU A 133 -4.74 -14.20 -19.35
N CYS A 134 -6.00 -14.36 -19.76
CA CYS A 134 -7.09 -14.76 -18.87
C CYS A 134 -7.16 -16.27 -18.64
N ARG A 135 -6.62 -17.08 -19.55
CA ARG A 135 -6.69 -18.53 -19.47
C ARG A 135 -5.28 -19.11 -19.42
N ILE A 136 -4.73 -19.16 -18.21
CA ILE A 136 -3.31 -19.48 -18.00
C ILE A 136 -2.94 -20.96 -18.18
N HIS A 137 -3.94 -21.86 -18.30
CA HIS A 137 -3.77 -23.31 -18.43
C HIS A 137 -4.33 -23.86 -19.76
N GLY A 138 -3.73 -24.94 -20.27
CA GLY A 138 -4.10 -25.62 -21.51
C GLY A 138 -3.11 -25.37 -22.67
N PRO A 139 -3.34 -25.98 -23.84
CA PRO A 139 -2.58 -25.75 -25.07
C PRO A 139 -3.01 -24.46 -25.79
N ALA A 140 -2.16 -24.01 -26.71
CA ALA A 140 -2.37 -22.78 -27.49
C ALA A 140 -3.59 -22.88 -28.43
N GLY A 141 -4.27 -21.76 -28.67
CA GLY A 141 -5.41 -21.61 -29.59
C GLY A 141 -6.71 -21.17 -28.92
N LEU A 142 -7.50 -20.33 -29.59
CA LEU A 142 -8.76 -19.79 -29.08
C LEU A 142 -9.73 -20.93 -28.68
N GLY A 143 -10.28 -20.89 -27.46
CA GLY A 143 -11.22 -21.91 -26.97
C GLY A 143 -10.57 -23.22 -26.49
N ARG A 144 -9.25 -23.38 -26.65
CA ARG A 144 -8.51 -24.59 -26.23
C ARG A 144 -7.96 -24.49 -24.81
N SER A 145 -8.43 -23.54 -24.02
CA SER A 145 -8.00 -23.39 -22.63
C SER A 145 -8.63 -24.43 -21.72
N ILE A 146 -7.94 -24.74 -20.63
CA ILE A 146 -8.46 -25.59 -19.56
C ILE A 146 -8.68 -24.69 -18.34
N TYR A 147 -9.83 -24.80 -17.70
CA TYR A 147 -10.17 -23.98 -16.53
C TYR A 147 -10.93 -24.81 -15.50
N PHE A 148 -10.88 -24.37 -14.23
CA PHE A 148 -11.62 -25.02 -13.16
C PHE A 148 -13.04 -24.45 -13.12
N ASP A 149 -14.03 -25.32 -13.23
CA ASP A 149 -15.44 -24.99 -13.08
C ASP A 149 -15.83 -25.21 -11.61
N GLU A 150 -16.05 -24.11 -10.88
CA GLU A 150 -16.37 -24.15 -9.45
C GLU A 150 -17.74 -24.79 -9.19
N THR A 151 -18.71 -24.59 -10.09
CA THR A 151 -20.04 -25.19 -10.02
C THR A 151 -20.01 -26.70 -10.16
N LEU A 152 -19.13 -27.22 -11.02
CA LEU A 152 -18.97 -28.66 -11.26
C LEU A 152 -17.86 -29.31 -10.42
N GLY A 153 -17.05 -28.50 -9.72
CA GLY A 153 -15.91 -28.96 -8.92
C GLY A 153 -14.85 -29.70 -9.72
N ARG A 154 -14.69 -29.42 -11.03
CA ARG A 154 -13.78 -30.14 -11.93
C ARG A 154 -13.12 -29.21 -12.95
N TRP A 155 -11.96 -29.62 -13.44
CA TRP A 155 -11.35 -28.98 -14.62
C TRP A 155 -12.14 -29.34 -15.88
N THR A 156 -12.34 -28.36 -16.76
CA THR A 156 -13.09 -28.48 -18.01
C THR A 156 -12.41 -27.67 -19.13
N SER A 157 -12.77 -27.92 -20.38
CA SER A 157 -12.39 -27.12 -21.55
C SER A 157 -13.61 -26.87 -22.45
N VAL A 158 -13.56 -25.80 -23.25
CA VAL A 158 -14.57 -25.57 -24.31
C VAL A 158 -14.35 -26.53 -25.47
N ASP A 159 -13.11 -27.00 -25.67
CA ASP A 159 -12.75 -28.03 -26.64
C ASP A 159 -12.99 -29.43 -26.05
N ALA A 160 -13.95 -30.14 -26.65
CA ALA A 160 -14.37 -31.48 -26.20
C ALA A 160 -13.30 -32.56 -26.46
N GLU A 161 -12.51 -32.45 -27.53
CA GLU A 161 -11.41 -33.39 -27.81
C GLU A 161 -10.28 -33.18 -26.81
N LEU A 162 -10.00 -31.93 -26.47
CA LEU A 162 -8.97 -31.57 -25.51
C LEU A 162 -9.29 -32.00 -24.08
N SER A 163 -10.57 -31.97 -23.72
CA SER A 163 -11.09 -32.43 -22.42
C SER A 163 -10.79 -33.93 -22.18
N PHE A 164 -10.68 -34.73 -23.24
CA PHE A 164 -10.40 -36.18 -23.13
C PHE A 164 -8.90 -36.50 -23.13
N ALA A 165 -8.09 -35.73 -23.88
CA ALA A 165 -6.66 -35.99 -24.05
C ALA A 165 -5.76 -35.32 -22.99
N ALA A 166 -6.18 -34.19 -22.42
CA ALA A 166 -5.37 -33.40 -21.48
C ALA A 166 -5.69 -33.67 -20.00
N MET A 167 -6.60 -34.59 -19.67
CA MET A 167 -7.07 -34.87 -18.31
C MET A 167 -6.87 -36.33 -17.93
N ASN A 168 -6.28 -36.61 -16.76
CA ASN A 168 -6.30 -37.94 -16.15
C ASN A 168 -7.35 -37.95 -15.04
N GLY A 169 -8.59 -38.26 -15.41
CA GLY A 169 -9.74 -38.11 -14.50
C GLY A 169 -10.10 -36.63 -14.29
N THR A 170 -10.16 -36.17 -13.05
CA THR A 170 -10.57 -34.79 -12.70
C THR A 170 -9.43 -33.76 -12.75
N TYR A 171 -8.20 -34.16 -13.12
CA TYR A 171 -7.02 -33.28 -13.09
C TYR A 171 -6.36 -33.15 -14.48
N PRO A 172 -5.96 -31.94 -14.89
CA PRO A 172 -5.15 -31.75 -16.08
C PRO A 172 -3.79 -32.43 -15.90
N LEU A 173 -3.36 -33.19 -16.90
CA LEU A 173 -2.01 -33.73 -16.99
C LEU A 173 -1.02 -32.56 -17.01
N SER A 174 0.16 -32.74 -16.42
CA SER A 174 1.27 -31.78 -16.51
C SER A 174 1.79 -31.57 -17.95
N MET A 175 1.22 -32.29 -18.91
CA MET A 175 1.51 -32.27 -20.34
C MET A 175 0.21 -31.83 -21.04
N PRO A 176 0.08 -30.54 -21.40
CA PRO A 176 0.69 -30.09 -22.64
C PRO A 176 1.42 -28.73 -22.52
N SER A 177 2.47 -28.58 -23.33
CA SER A 177 3.11 -27.30 -23.63
C SER A 177 2.12 -26.32 -24.29
N GLY A 178 2.35 -25.02 -24.10
CA GLY A 178 1.68 -23.98 -24.90
C GLY A 178 0.94 -22.85 -24.20
N ARG A 179 0.87 -22.76 -22.86
CA ARG A 179 0.34 -21.57 -22.15
C ARG A 179 1.17 -21.17 -20.93
N ILE A 180 0.95 -19.94 -20.46
CA ILE A 180 1.81 -19.21 -19.51
C ILE A 180 2.11 -20.00 -18.22
N TRP A 181 1.17 -20.78 -17.70
CA TRP A 181 1.36 -21.59 -16.48
C TRP A 181 2.45 -22.65 -16.65
N SER A 182 2.28 -23.58 -17.61
CA SER A 182 3.18 -24.71 -17.83
C SER A 182 4.52 -24.29 -18.45
N GLU A 183 4.51 -23.25 -19.29
CA GLU A 183 5.70 -22.71 -19.95
C GLU A 183 6.68 -22.07 -18.96
N GLY A 184 6.19 -21.43 -17.90
CA GLY A 184 7.09 -21.06 -16.81
C GLY A 184 6.53 -20.24 -15.65
N MET A 185 5.27 -19.79 -15.67
CA MET A 185 4.69 -19.11 -14.50
C MET A 185 4.64 -20.05 -13.27
N ALA A 186 4.37 -21.34 -13.43
CA ALA A 186 4.44 -22.30 -12.33
C ALA A 186 5.86 -22.41 -11.74
N TYR A 187 6.89 -22.35 -12.58
CA TYR A 187 8.29 -22.50 -12.18
C TYR A 187 8.85 -21.20 -11.58
N TYR A 188 8.84 -20.11 -12.33
CA TYR A 188 9.37 -18.82 -11.90
C TYR A 188 8.49 -18.14 -10.84
N GLY A 189 7.16 -18.32 -10.90
CA GLY A 189 6.25 -17.85 -9.86
C GLY A 189 6.49 -18.56 -8.53
N TRP A 190 6.73 -19.87 -8.54
CA TRP A 190 7.12 -20.60 -7.33
C TRP A 190 8.48 -20.15 -6.80
N LEU A 191 9.46 -19.94 -7.66
CA LEU A 191 10.77 -19.42 -7.28
C LEU A 191 10.64 -18.04 -6.60
N PHE A 192 9.85 -17.15 -7.19
CA PHE A 192 9.55 -15.85 -6.60
C PHE A 192 8.86 -15.98 -5.24
N TYR A 193 7.83 -16.82 -5.15
CA TYR A 193 7.12 -17.11 -3.91
C TYR A 193 8.06 -17.59 -2.79
N VAL A 194 8.87 -18.61 -3.05
CA VAL A 194 9.81 -19.15 -2.05
C VAL A 194 10.93 -18.16 -1.72
N SER A 195 11.34 -17.31 -2.68
CA SER A 195 12.36 -16.28 -2.44
C SER A 195 11.95 -15.27 -1.37
N LYS A 196 10.64 -15.08 -1.13
CA LYS A 196 10.16 -14.21 -0.03
C LYS A 196 10.51 -14.73 1.36
N VAL A 197 10.64 -16.04 1.52
CA VAL A 197 11.15 -16.63 2.77
C VAL A 197 12.65 -16.38 2.92
N TYR A 198 13.39 -16.26 1.82
CA TYR A 198 14.82 -15.93 1.84
C TYR A 198 15.09 -14.47 2.25
N GLU A 199 14.15 -13.54 2.03
CA GLU A 199 14.25 -12.13 2.49
C GLU A 199 14.38 -12.02 4.02
N PHE A 200 14.10 -13.09 4.78
CA PHE A 200 14.38 -13.13 6.20
C PHE A 200 15.87 -12.93 6.49
N LEU A 201 16.76 -13.47 5.64
CA LEU A 201 18.20 -13.29 5.76
C LEU A 201 18.62 -11.83 5.58
N ASP A 202 17.94 -11.05 4.72
CA ASP A 202 18.17 -9.61 4.59
C ASP A 202 17.84 -8.89 5.91
N THR A 203 16.74 -9.27 6.56
CA THR A 203 16.36 -8.73 7.87
C THR A 203 17.42 -9.06 8.93
N PHE A 204 17.95 -10.29 8.95
CA PHE A 204 19.04 -10.66 9.86
C PHE A 204 20.31 -9.82 9.62
N ILE A 205 20.68 -9.59 8.37
CA ILE A 205 21.85 -8.77 8.02
C ILE A 205 21.66 -7.33 8.51
N ILE A 206 20.46 -6.77 8.34
CA ILE A 206 20.10 -5.42 8.80
C ILE A 206 20.20 -5.34 10.33
N LEU A 207 19.54 -6.26 11.06
CA LEU A 207 19.52 -6.27 12.52
C LEU A 207 20.90 -6.50 13.14
N ALA A 208 21.81 -7.16 12.42
CA ALA A 208 23.17 -7.41 12.88
C ALA A 208 24.11 -6.20 12.75
N LYS A 209 23.80 -5.23 11.88
CA LYS A 209 24.71 -4.13 11.51
C LYS A 209 24.09 -2.77 11.83
N ASP A 210 24.42 -2.23 12.99
CA ASP A 210 24.08 -0.86 13.37
C ASP A 210 25.07 0.15 12.75
N SER A 211 25.03 0.30 11.42
CA SER A 211 25.67 1.46 10.78
C SER A 211 24.95 1.92 9.52
N LEU A 212 24.49 3.17 9.59
CA LEU A 212 23.90 3.98 8.51
C LEU A 212 24.65 3.90 7.16
N ALA A 213 25.94 3.56 7.19
CA ALA A 213 26.82 3.57 6.02
C ALA A 213 26.53 2.45 5.00
N LEU A 214 26.07 1.28 5.43
CA LEU A 214 25.58 0.24 4.49
C LEU A 214 24.08 0.34 4.22
N PHE A 215 23.31 0.99 5.11
CA PHE A 215 21.91 1.32 4.85
C PHE A 215 21.78 2.12 3.55
N ARG A 216 22.72 3.04 3.29
CA ARG A 216 22.84 3.78 2.01
C ARG A 216 23.14 2.89 0.80
N ILE A 217 23.92 1.82 0.94
CA ILE A 217 24.29 0.90 -0.16
C ILE A 217 23.21 -0.15 -0.40
N LEU A 218 22.59 -0.69 0.66
CA LEU A 218 21.46 -1.62 0.59
C LEU A 218 20.20 -0.91 0.07
N ILE A 219 19.94 0.34 0.45
CA ILE A 219 18.90 1.19 -0.15
C ILE A 219 19.22 1.47 -1.62
N LEU A 220 20.47 1.75 -1.99
CA LEU A 220 20.85 1.92 -3.40
C LEU A 220 20.57 0.65 -4.23
N ILE A 221 20.83 -0.54 -3.66
CA ILE A 221 20.59 -1.85 -4.29
C ILE A 221 19.10 -2.22 -4.30
N MET A 222 18.34 -1.90 -3.24
CA MET A 222 16.88 -2.06 -3.18
C MET A 222 16.15 -1.09 -4.12
N HIS A 223 16.66 0.13 -4.31
CA HIS A 223 16.14 1.08 -5.31
C HIS A 223 16.37 0.59 -6.74
N VAL A 224 17.44 -0.15 -7.01
CA VAL A 224 17.64 -0.82 -8.31
C VAL A 224 16.65 -1.98 -8.49
N LYS A 225 16.29 -2.70 -7.41
CA LYS A 225 15.22 -3.72 -7.43
C LYS A 225 13.81 -3.13 -7.62
N MET A 226 13.50 -1.97 -7.02
CA MET A 226 12.19 -1.31 -7.19
C MET A 226 12.06 -0.56 -8.53
N ALA A 227 13.13 0.09 -9.01
CA ALA A 227 13.11 0.80 -10.29
C ALA A 227 12.96 -0.17 -11.50
N THR A 228 13.46 -1.40 -11.38
CA THR A 228 13.32 -2.42 -12.44
C THR A 228 11.98 -3.19 -12.40
N THR A 229 11.32 -3.25 -11.24
CA THR A 229 9.99 -3.87 -11.09
C THR A 229 8.84 -2.89 -11.36
N ALA A 230 8.96 -1.61 -10.99
CA ALA A 230 7.96 -0.57 -11.27
C ALA A 230 7.98 -0.11 -12.74
N ALA A 231 9.15 -0.02 -13.38
CA ALA A 231 9.26 0.37 -14.79
C ALA A 231 8.65 -0.65 -15.77
N LEU A 232 8.52 -1.93 -15.37
CA LEU A 232 7.89 -2.95 -16.20
C LEU A 232 6.41 -3.18 -15.89
N ALA A 233 5.98 -3.01 -14.63
CA ALA A 233 4.55 -3.01 -14.29
C ALA A 233 3.83 -1.81 -14.93
N GLY A 234 4.47 -0.64 -14.97
CA GLY A 234 3.95 0.54 -15.66
C GLY A 234 3.85 0.39 -17.18
N LEU A 235 4.74 -0.41 -17.81
CA LEU A 235 4.69 -0.64 -19.25
C LEU A 235 3.67 -1.73 -19.66
N ILE A 236 3.26 -2.60 -18.73
CA ILE A 236 2.24 -3.63 -18.97
C ILE A 236 0.82 -3.14 -18.63
N LEU A 237 0.67 -2.22 -17.67
CA LEU A 237 -0.64 -1.60 -17.38
C LEU A 237 -1.06 -0.52 -18.39
N ALA A 238 -0.11 0.12 -19.09
CA ALA A 238 -0.41 1.24 -19.97
C ALA A 238 -1.05 0.87 -21.33
N THR A 239 -1.26 -0.42 -21.62
CA THR A 239 -1.85 -0.85 -22.91
C THR A 239 -3.06 -1.78 -22.78
N THR A 240 -3.60 -2.01 -21.58
CA THR A 240 -4.55 -3.13 -21.33
C THR A 240 -5.90 -2.78 -20.68
N PHE A 241 -6.33 -1.52 -20.68
CA PHE A 241 -7.70 -1.17 -20.30
C PHE A 241 -8.42 -0.38 -21.40
N ALA A 242 -8.74 -1.08 -22.49
CA ALA A 242 -9.83 -0.71 -23.37
C ALA A 242 -10.85 -1.86 -23.35
N ASP A 243 -12.03 -1.56 -22.81
CA ASP A 243 -13.23 -2.39 -22.67
C ASP A 243 -13.29 -3.46 -21.57
N GLY A 244 -13.48 -2.99 -20.33
CA GLY A 244 -13.91 -3.76 -19.16
C GLY A 244 -15.37 -3.50 -18.78
N LYS A 245 -16.35 -3.84 -19.62
CA LYS A 245 -17.75 -3.88 -19.16
C LYS A 245 -17.97 -5.15 -18.33
N ALA A 246 -18.29 -4.94 -17.05
CA ALA A 246 -18.71 -5.91 -16.02
C ALA A 246 -17.66 -6.37 -14.97
N LEU A 247 -16.97 -5.42 -14.34
CA LEU A 247 -16.76 -5.32 -12.87
C LEU A 247 -16.21 -3.92 -12.52
N GLN A 248 -16.83 -2.88 -13.09
CA GLN A 248 -16.31 -1.52 -13.08
C GLN A 248 -17.43 -0.57 -12.63
N THR A 249 -17.79 -0.64 -11.35
CA THR A 249 -18.78 0.27 -10.73
C THR A 249 -18.66 0.24 -9.20
N THR A 250 -17.54 0.71 -8.64
CA THR A 250 -17.52 1.08 -7.21
C THR A 250 -16.43 2.09 -6.84
N ILE A 251 -15.31 2.12 -7.56
CA ILE A 251 -14.29 3.18 -7.40
C ILE A 251 -14.60 4.28 -8.42
N GLY A 252 -14.80 5.49 -7.91
CA GLY A 252 -15.11 6.67 -8.72
C GLY A 252 -13.91 7.15 -9.52
N LYS A 253 -14.15 7.95 -10.55
CA LYS A 253 -13.07 8.65 -11.25
C LYS A 253 -12.46 9.70 -10.30
N HIS A 254 -11.14 9.86 -10.33
CA HIS A 254 -10.46 10.91 -9.57
C HIS A 254 -10.98 12.31 -9.95
N ASN A 255 -11.33 13.11 -8.95
CA ASN A 255 -11.95 14.44 -9.10
C ASN A 255 -13.12 14.45 -10.08
N ASP A 256 -14.06 13.52 -9.90
CA ASP A 256 -15.28 13.45 -10.71
C ASP A 256 -16.32 14.48 -10.26
N PHE A 257 -16.28 15.66 -10.86
CA PHE A 257 -17.29 16.70 -10.63
C PHE A 257 -18.70 16.34 -11.12
N SER A 258 -18.88 15.22 -11.83
CA SER A 258 -20.21 14.69 -12.15
C SER A 258 -20.78 13.80 -11.05
N CYS A 259 -19.97 13.46 -10.03
CA CYS A 259 -20.44 12.74 -8.86
C CYS A 259 -21.50 13.55 -8.11
N GLN A 260 -22.60 12.89 -7.76
CA GLN A 260 -23.73 13.51 -7.08
C GLN A 260 -23.78 12.98 -5.64
N PRO A 261 -23.53 13.84 -4.63
CA PRO A 261 -23.66 13.46 -3.23
C PRO A 261 -25.05 12.89 -2.94
N SER A 262 -25.12 11.80 -2.18
CA SER A 262 -26.37 11.12 -1.84
C SER A 262 -27.05 11.78 -0.64
N ALA A 263 -28.28 11.37 -0.30
CA ALA A 263 -28.92 11.83 0.93
C ALA A 263 -28.18 11.33 2.19
N ASP A 264 -27.55 10.15 2.12
CA ASP A 264 -26.79 9.56 3.23
C ASP A 264 -25.40 10.20 3.38
N HIS A 265 -24.81 10.66 2.27
CA HIS A 265 -23.51 11.35 2.21
C HIS A 265 -23.64 12.64 1.40
N PRO A 266 -24.26 13.69 1.99
CA PRO A 266 -24.64 14.88 1.25
C PRO A 266 -23.51 15.88 1.01
N SER A 267 -22.39 15.74 1.72
CA SER A 267 -21.18 16.55 1.57
C SER A 267 -20.12 15.77 0.78
N PRO A 268 -19.52 16.31 -0.29
CA PRO A 268 -18.32 15.73 -0.87
C PRO A 268 -17.12 15.91 0.08
N VAL A 269 -16.14 15.03 -0.06
CA VAL A 269 -14.95 14.96 0.81
C VAL A 269 -13.72 15.43 0.06
N VAL A 270 -13.00 16.41 0.60
CA VAL A 270 -11.68 16.83 0.09
C VAL A 270 -10.58 16.21 0.95
N LEU A 271 -9.70 15.43 0.33
CA LEU A 271 -8.57 14.77 0.99
C LEU A 271 -7.26 15.56 0.79
N LEU A 272 -6.52 15.75 1.89
CA LEU A 272 -5.30 16.55 1.97
C LEU A 272 -4.12 15.69 2.43
N HIS A 273 -3.18 15.44 1.51
CA HIS A 273 -2.02 14.57 1.73
C HIS A 273 -1.02 15.17 2.73
N GLY A 274 -0.19 14.32 3.35
CA GLY A 274 0.89 14.74 4.24
C GLY A 274 2.09 15.40 3.55
N LEU A 275 3.07 15.79 4.36
CA LEU A 275 4.30 16.44 3.90
C LEU A 275 5.05 15.54 2.92
N GLY A 276 5.32 16.06 1.72
CA GLY A 276 6.11 15.38 0.70
C GLY A 276 5.38 14.30 -0.10
N ALA A 277 4.09 14.10 0.19
CA ALA A 277 3.18 13.30 -0.63
C ALA A 277 2.50 14.17 -1.71
N THR A 278 1.55 13.56 -2.41
CA THR A 278 0.76 14.11 -3.52
C THR A 278 -0.67 13.57 -3.43
N TYR A 279 -1.56 13.93 -4.37
CA TYR A 279 -2.91 13.36 -4.40
C TYR A 279 -2.95 11.84 -4.63
N TYR A 280 -1.93 11.25 -5.27
CA TYR A 280 -1.96 9.84 -5.70
C TYR A 280 -1.22 8.89 -4.75
N ASP A 281 -0.51 9.40 -3.76
CA ASP A 281 0.09 8.66 -2.66
C ASP A 281 -0.43 9.21 -1.31
N ASP A 282 -0.18 8.51 -0.21
CA ASP A 282 -0.74 8.82 1.13
C ASP A 282 -2.23 8.47 1.32
N LEU A 283 -3.17 9.33 0.92
CA LEU A 283 -4.60 9.15 1.21
C LEU A 283 -5.40 8.41 0.12
N HIS A 284 -4.80 8.11 -1.03
CA HIS A 284 -5.49 7.52 -2.20
C HIS A 284 -6.24 6.21 -1.91
N VAL A 285 -5.78 5.38 -0.97
CA VAL A 285 -6.48 4.13 -0.61
C VAL A 285 -7.67 4.41 0.30
N LEU A 286 -7.54 5.34 1.25
CA LEU A 286 -8.68 5.84 2.03
C LEU A 286 -9.70 6.52 1.11
N GLU A 287 -9.25 7.28 0.12
CA GLU A 287 -10.12 7.86 -0.90
C GLU A 287 -10.95 6.78 -1.60
N ALA A 288 -10.30 5.72 -2.11
CA ALA A 288 -10.99 4.60 -2.75
C ALA A 288 -11.95 3.86 -1.78
N PHE A 289 -11.59 3.75 -0.50
CA PHE A 289 -12.47 3.20 0.54
C PHE A 289 -13.73 4.04 0.72
N LEU A 290 -13.61 5.37 0.80
CA LEU A 290 -14.75 6.28 0.91
C LEU A 290 -15.63 6.26 -0.35
N GLN A 291 -15.02 6.25 -1.55
CA GLN A 291 -15.76 6.10 -2.80
C GLN A 291 -16.56 4.78 -2.83
N SER A 292 -15.99 3.68 -2.35
CA SER A 292 -16.68 2.39 -2.25
C SER A 292 -17.89 2.41 -1.31
N ARG A 293 -18.00 3.44 -0.46
CA ARG A 293 -19.13 3.71 0.44
C ARG A 293 -20.06 4.81 -0.08
N GLY A 294 -19.86 5.29 -1.31
CA GLY A 294 -20.76 6.25 -1.94
C GLY A 294 -20.44 7.71 -1.64
N PHE A 295 -19.27 8.02 -1.09
CA PHE A 295 -18.81 9.40 -0.96
C PHE A 295 -18.29 9.92 -2.32
N CYS A 296 -18.62 11.17 -2.65
CA CYS A 296 -17.95 11.90 -3.71
C CYS A 296 -16.65 12.48 -3.15
N THR A 297 -15.50 12.01 -3.63
CA THR A 297 -14.19 12.42 -3.11
C THR A 297 -13.40 13.26 -4.11
N PHE A 298 -12.58 14.16 -3.58
CA PHE A 298 -11.71 15.04 -4.33
C PHE A 298 -10.36 15.17 -3.63
N SER A 299 -9.28 15.30 -4.40
CA SER A 299 -7.93 15.50 -3.85
C SER A 299 -7.08 16.34 -4.81
N LEU A 300 -6.04 16.97 -4.28
CA LEU A 300 -5.10 17.80 -5.04
C LEU A 300 -3.68 17.62 -4.50
N THR A 301 -2.68 17.80 -5.37
CA THR A 301 -1.31 18.05 -4.90
C THR A 301 -1.15 19.54 -4.67
N TYR A 302 -0.92 19.94 -3.43
CA TYR A 302 -0.64 21.34 -3.07
C TYR A 302 0.79 21.49 -2.55
N GLY A 303 1.25 22.73 -2.43
CA GLY A 303 2.54 23.03 -1.82
C GLY A 303 3.75 22.45 -2.55
N ALA A 304 3.59 22.11 -3.83
CA ALA A 304 4.66 21.52 -4.62
C ALA A 304 5.80 22.52 -4.88
N LEU A 305 7.04 22.02 -4.87
CA LEU A 305 8.22 22.81 -5.23
C LEU A 305 8.24 23.08 -6.74
N GLU A 306 8.70 24.27 -7.13
CA GLU A 306 8.83 24.66 -8.53
C GLU A 306 9.77 23.69 -9.27
N GLY A 307 9.32 23.16 -10.40
CA GLY A 307 10.05 22.14 -11.16
C GLY A 307 10.02 20.72 -10.57
N ARG A 308 9.34 20.50 -9.43
CA ARG A 308 9.21 19.18 -8.78
C ARG A 308 7.75 18.90 -8.35
N PRO A 309 6.84 18.67 -9.31
CA PRO A 309 5.40 18.53 -9.04
C PRO A 309 5.02 17.26 -8.26
N LEU A 310 5.94 16.30 -8.11
CA LEU A 310 5.72 15.06 -7.35
C LEU A 310 6.12 15.18 -5.86
N LEU A 311 6.48 16.38 -5.40
CA LEU A 311 6.87 16.66 -4.03
C LEU A 311 5.96 17.76 -3.46
N GLY A 312 4.78 17.38 -2.96
CA GLY A 312 3.80 18.30 -2.38
C GLY A 312 4.10 18.67 -0.91
N GLY A 313 3.37 19.65 -0.39
CA GLY A 313 3.43 20.04 1.03
C GLY A 313 4.71 20.75 1.50
N PHE A 314 5.67 21.04 0.61
CA PHE A 314 6.95 21.69 0.99
C PHE A 314 6.91 23.21 1.04
N ALA A 315 6.03 23.83 0.26
CA ALA A 315 5.87 25.28 0.22
C ALA A 315 5.35 25.83 1.57
N PRO A 316 5.50 27.13 1.85
CA PRO A 316 4.96 27.74 3.06
C PRO A 316 3.48 27.37 3.29
N ILE A 317 3.08 27.12 4.53
CA ILE A 317 1.71 26.67 4.87
C ILE A 317 0.68 27.68 4.40
N ASP A 318 0.99 28.98 4.51
CA ASP A 318 0.14 30.07 4.05
C ASP A 318 -0.05 30.06 2.52
N LYS A 319 0.95 29.62 1.74
CA LYS A 319 0.85 29.46 0.28
C LYS A 319 0.01 28.23 -0.08
N SER A 320 0.31 27.08 0.53
CA SER A 320 -0.43 25.83 0.37
C SER A 320 -1.91 26.00 0.70
N SER A 321 -2.24 26.65 1.82
CA SER A 321 -3.63 26.90 2.24
C SER A 321 -4.44 27.78 1.28
N ARG A 322 -3.82 28.64 0.47
CA ARG A 322 -4.55 29.35 -0.60
C ARG A 322 -4.96 28.39 -1.72
N GLN A 323 -4.04 27.52 -2.16
CA GLN A 323 -4.33 26.51 -3.18
C GLN A 323 -5.46 25.57 -2.71
N ILE A 324 -5.41 25.16 -1.44
CA ILE A 324 -6.45 24.32 -0.84
C ILE A 324 -7.78 25.07 -0.77
N ALA A 325 -7.79 26.35 -0.35
CA ALA A 325 -9.01 27.16 -0.33
C ALA A 325 -9.64 27.32 -1.72
N ASP A 326 -8.83 27.63 -2.74
CA ASP A 326 -9.28 27.74 -4.13
C ASP A 326 -9.93 26.44 -4.60
N PHE A 327 -9.34 25.30 -4.25
CA PHE A 327 -9.88 23.98 -4.59
C PHE A 327 -11.17 23.65 -3.83
N ILE A 328 -11.27 23.97 -2.54
CA ILE A 328 -12.51 23.82 -1.76
C ILE A 328 -13.63 24.66 -2.39
N HIS A 329 -13.34 25.90 -2.79
CA HIS A 329 -14.30 26.75 -3.50
C HIS A 329 -14.71 26.16 -4.84
N GLU A 330 -13.78 25.60 -5.61
CA GLU A 330 -14.06 24.93 -6.87
C GLU A 330 -14.97 23.70 -6.68
N VAL A 331 -14.63 22.83 -5.73
CA VAL A 331 -15.42 21.63 -5.41
C VAL A 331 -16.81 22.02 -4.96
N HIS A 332 -16.93 22.96 -4.03
CA HIS A 332 -18.24 23.46 -3.59
C HIS A 332 -19.04 24.05 -4.76
N ALA A 333 -18.45 24.92 -5.57
CA ALA A 333 -19.15 25.56 -6.69
C ALA A 333 -19.64 24.54 -7.73
N LYS A 334 -18.83 23.54 -8.06
CA LYS A 334 -19.16 22.54 -9.08
C LYS A 334 -20.09 21.43 -8.58
N THR A 335 -20.15 21.20 -7.26
CA THR A 335 -21.02 20.16 -6.67
C THR A 335 -22.33 20.70 -6.09
N ALA A 336 -22.45 22.00 -5.85
CA ALA A 336 -23.64 22.63 -5.25
C ALA A 336 -24.97 22.43 -6.03
N GLY A 337 -24.91 22.06 -7.31
CA GLY A 337 -26.09 21.83 -8.16
C GLY A 337 -26.79 20.47 -7.98
N HIS A 338 -26.24 19.55 -7.18
CA HIS A 338 -26.67 18.16 -7.12
C HIS A 338 -27.68 17.81 -6.00
N GLY A 339 -28.29 18.80 -5.33
CA GLY A 339 -29.45 18.57 -4.46
C GLY A 339 -29.19 18.14 -3.00
N GLY A 340 -27.94 18.13 -2.54
CA GLY A 340 -27.53 17.84 -1.15
C GLY A 340 -27.24 19.07 -0.27
N THR A 341 -26.85 18.86 1.00
CA THR A 341 -26.39 19.92 1.92
C THR A 341 -25.11 20.56 1.37
N ARG A 342 -25.14 21.87 1.12
CA ARG A 342 -24.10 22.64 0.40
C ARG A 342 -22.84 22.91 1.24
N LYS A 343 -22.21 21.87 1.77
CA LYS A 343 -20.95 21.95 2.51
C LYS A 343 -19.99 20.85 2.05
N ILE A 344 -18.74 20.96 2.47
CA ILE A 344 -17.62 20.08 2.15
C ILE A 344 -17.11 19.47 3.46
N ASP A 345 -16.72 18.20 3.43
CA ASP A 345 -15.96 17.58 4.51
C ASP A 345 -14.48 17.55 4.15
N LEU A 346 -13.61 17.74 5.14
CA LEU A 346 -12.15 17.69 4.97
C LEU A 346 -11.58 16.47 5.69
N VAL A 347 -10.71 15.73 5.02
CA VAL A 347 -9.89 14.67 5.63
C VAL A 347 -8.44 14.97 5.34
N GLY A 348 -7.61 15.14 6.36
CA GLY A 348 -6.20 15.47 6.17
C GLY A 348 -5.30 14.58 7.02
N HIS A 349 -4.14 14.20 6.49
CA HIS A 349 -3.12 13.46 7.24
C HIS A 349 -1.86 14.30 7.45
N SER A 350 -1.27 14.24 8.65
CA SER A 350 0.00 14.91 8.97
C SER A 350 -0.07 16.42 8.64
N GLU A 351 0.81 16.95 7.80
CA GLU A 351 0.72 18.35 7.32
C GLU A 351 -0.63 18.67 6.66
N GLY A 352 -1.26 17.75 5.94
CA GLY A 352 -2.63 17.93 5.43
C GLY A 352 -3.70 17.95 6.51
N GLY A 353 -3.48 17.25 7.63
CA GLY A 353 -4.30 17.39 8.83
C GLY A 353 -4.12 18.76 9.50
N PHE A 354 -2.91 19.32 9.47
CA PHE A 354 -2.68 20.70 9.90
C PHE A 354 -3.40 21.70 8.99
N GLN A 355 -3.33 21.50 7.67
CA GLN A 355 -4.01 22.35 6.69
C GLN A 355 -5.53 22.28 6.80
N SER A 356 -6.11 21.11 7.10
CA SER A 356 -7.56 20.95 7.26
C SER A 356 -8.11 21.78 8.43
N LEU A 357 -7.29 22.07 9.45
CA LEU A 357 -7.59 22.99 10.55
C LEU A 357 -7.26 24.45 10.20
N TYR A 358 -6.12 24.68 9.54
CA TYR A 358 -5.61 26.01 9.24
C TYR A 358 -6.46 26.75 8.19
N VAL A 359 -6.90 26.04 7.16
CA VAL A 359 -7.63 26.63 6.02
C VAL A 359 -8.97 27.22 6.47
N PRO A 360 -9.87 26.51 7.17
CA PRO A 360 -11.12 27.10 7.67
C PRO A 360 -10.90 28.29 8.61
N LYS A 361 -9.85 28.28 9.44
CA LYS A 361 -9.56 29.38 10.38
C LYS A 361 -9.11 30.67 9.69
N PHE A 362 -8.31 30.59 8.62
CA PHE A 362 -7.63 31.76 8.06
C PHE A 362 -8.01 32.12 6.62
N ARG A 363 -8.73 31.26 5.90
CA ARG A 363 -9.15 31.53 4.52
C ARG A 363 -10.59 32.00 4.53
N GLU A 364 -10.77 33.20 3.98
CA GLU A 364 -12.05 33.89 3.96
C GLU A 364 -13.13 33.02 3.32
N GLY A 365 -14.30 32.95 3.96
CA GLY A 365 -15.44 32.19 3.47
C GLY A 365 -15.35 30.67 3.62
N VAL A 366 -14.16 30.08 3.83
CA VAL A 366 -14.01 28.61 3.85
C VAL A 366 -14.69 27.97 5.06
N ALA A 367 -14.62 28.59 6.24
CA ALA A 367 -15.30 28.08 7.45
C ALA A 367 -16.79 27.77 7.23
N ALA A 368 -17.50 28.63 6.50
CA ALA A 368 -18.93 28.47 6.23
C ALA A 368 -19.24 27.35 5.22
N LEU A 369 -18.25 26.97 4.41
CA LEU A 369 -18.37 25.91 3.41
C LEU A 369 -18.04 24.52 3.98
N VAL A 370 -17.44 24.43 5.17
CA VAL A 370 -16.98 23.16 5.73
C VAL A 370 -17.96 22.64 6.80
N ASP A 371 -18.24 21.33 6.79
CA ASP A 371 -19.03 20.67 7.84
C ASP A 371 -18.14 19.87 8.80
N HIS A 372 -17.60 18.73 8.36
CA HIS A 372 -16.70 17.91 9.15
C HIS A 372 -15.23 18.14 8.76
N ILE A 373 -14.36 18.13 9.76
CA ILE A 373 -12.90 18.14 9.61
C ILE A 373 -12.37 16.94 10.37
N VAL A 374 -11.80 15.98 9.65
CA VAL A 374 -11.12 14.81 10.22
C VAL A 374 -9.63 14.98 10.00
N ALA A 375 -8.89 15.25 11.07
CA ALA A 375 -7.45 15.44 11.03
C ALA A 375 -6.75 14.20 11.62
N ILE A 376 -6.02 13.47 10.79
CA ILE A 376 -5.25 12.28 11.14
C ILE A 376 -3.82 12.72 11.44
N ALA A 377 -3.38 12.52 12.69
CA ALA A 377 -2.08 12.92 13.22
C ALA A 377 -1.58 14.32 12.81
N PRO A 378 -2.41 15.38 12.94
CA PRO A 378 -1.97 16.73 12.61
C PRO A 378 -0.88 17.21 13.59
N PRO A 379 0.21 17.87 13.14
CA PRO A 379 1.13 18.58 14.03
C PRO A 379 0.51 19.89 14.54
N THR A 380 -0.70 19.84 15.12
CA THR A 380 -1.50 21.01 15.54
C THR A 380 -0.74 21.96 16.45
N HIS A 381 -0.03 21.42 17.45
CA HIS A 381 0.85 22.16 18.36
C HIS A 381 2.34 22.00 18.00
N GLY A 382 2.61 21.57 16.77
CA GLY A 382 3.94 21.34 16.22
C GLY A 382 4.57 20.00 16.62
N THR A 383 5.67 19.69 15.96
CA THR A 383 6.49 18.51 16.24
C THR A 383 8.00 18.84 16.16
N PRO A 384 8.91 18.10 16.82
CA PRO A 384 10.35 18.32 16.63
C PRO A 384 10.75 18.27 15.15
N ILE A 385 11.40 19.32 14.66
CA ILE A 385 11.84 19.40 13.26
C ILE A 385 12.73 18.23 12.85
N ALA A 386 13.56 17.73 13.79
CA ALA A 386 14.41 16.56 13.58
C ALA A 386 13.58 15.32 13.14
N ASN A 387 12.37 15.16 13.66
CA ASN A 387 11.49 14.04 13.31
C ASN A 387 10.96 14.19 11.89
N LEU A 388 10.54 15.39 11.49
CA LEU A 388 10.14 15.67 10.10
C LEU A 388 11.29 15.43 9.12
N LEU A 389 12.52 15.79 9.50
CA LEU A 389 13.70 15.52 8.67
C LEU A 389 14.02 14.03 8.54
N THR A 390 13.53 13.16 9.45
CA THR A 390 13.65 11.70 9.28
C THR A 390 12.83 11.14 8.13
N LEU A 391 11.89 11.91 7.56
CA LEU A 391 11.16 11.55 6.34
C LEU A 391 12.03 11.61 5.08
N SER A 392 13.20 12.27 5.14
CA SER A 392 14.13 12.42 4.03
C SER A 392 14.34 11.13 3.19
N PRO A 393 14.57 9.93 3.78
CA PRO A 393 14.74 8.69 3.00
C PRO A 393 13.48 8.20 2.29
N LEU A 394 12.28 8.53 2.78
CA LEU A 394 11.00 8.16 2.15
C LEU A 394 10.68 9.06 0.95
N LEU A 395 11.25 10.26 0.91
CA LEU A 395 11.02 11.30 -0.10
C LEU A 395 11.93 11.15 -1.34
N GLY A 396 12.71 10.07 -1.42
CA GLY A 396 13.56 9.75 -2.58
C GLY A 396 14.98 10.33 -2.53
N ARG A 397 15.79 9.99 -3.56
CA ARG A 397 17.25 10.24 -3.65
C ARG A 397 17.67 11.72 -3.56
N ASP A 398 16.74 12.66 -3.69
CA ASP A 398 17.01 14.10 -3.67
C ASP A 398 16.89 14.73 -2.27
N ALA A 399 16.55 13.95 -1.24
CA ALA A 399 16.33 14.49 0.10
C ALA A 399 17.62 14.80 0.90
N GLY A 400 18.80 14.44 0.39
CA GLY A 400 20.07 15.01 0.85
C GLY A 400 20.22 16.50 0.49
N LEU A 401 19.36 16.99 -0.41
CA LEU A 401 19.28 18.37 -0.86
C LEU A 401 18.22 19.18 -0.08
N LEU A 402 17.44 18.54 0.82
CA LEU A 402 16.43 19.21 1.66
C LEU A 402 17.06 20.20 2.65
N GLU A 403 18.28 19.91 3.11
CA GLU A 403 19.10 20.79 3.95
C GLU A 403 19.61 22.03 3.19
N LEU A 404 19.55 22.01 1.84
CA LEU A 404 20.06 23.07 0.97
C LEU A 404 18.96 23.80 0.16
N ILE A 405 17.74 23.24 0.04
CA ILE A 405 16.68 23.73 -0.87
C ILE A 405 15.38 24.20 -0.21
N GLY A 406 15.19 24.01 1.10
CA GLY A 406 14.12 24.70 1.84
C GLY A 406 12.78 23.95 1.85
N CYS A 407 12.54 23.26 2.96
CA CYS A 407 11.20 22.86 3.37
C CYS A 407 10.63 23.94 4.29
N ALA A 408 9.97 24.96 3.73
CA ALA A 408 9.39 26.04 4.51
C ALA A 408 8.31 25.50 5.48
N ALA A 409 7.46 24.58 4.98
CA ALA A 409 6.46 23.90 5.79
C ALA A 409 7.08 23.18 7.01
N CYS A 410 8.21 22.48 6.85
CA CYS A 410 8.86 21.75 7.95
C CYS A 410 9.22 22.67 9.12
N HIS A 411 9.72 23.88 8.83
CA HIS A 411 10.01 24.86 9.86
C HIS A 411 8.73 25.44 10.46
N GLU A 412 7.72 25.71 9.63
CA GLU A 412 6.47 26.34 10.05
C GLU A 412 5.57 25.43 10.90
N ILE A 413 5.60 24.11 10.69
CA ILE A 413 4.86 23.09 11.45
C ILE A 413 5.69 22.42 12.56
N SER A 414 6.93 22.87 12.74
CA SER A 414 7.74 22.43 13.87
C SER A 414 7.34 23.14 15.17
N VAL A 415 7.73 22.60 16.33
CA VAL A 415 7.49 23.27 17.63
C VAL A 415 8.05 24.70 17.60
N GLY A 416 7.19 25.68 17.86
CA GLY A 416 7.53 27.11 17.80
C GLY A 416 7.57 27.71 16.39
N GLY A 417 7.22 26.92 15.36
CA GLY A 417 7.10 27.39 13.98
C GLY A 417 6.01 28.45 13.81
N ALA A 418 6.20 29.34 12.83
CA ALA A 418 5.33 30.51 12.65
C ALA A 418 3.86 30.12 12.37
N SER A 419 3.61 29.05 11.62
CA SER A 419 2.25 28.60 11.31
C SER A 419 1.60 27.88 12.49
N VAL A 420 2.36 27.11 13.28
CA VAL A 420 1.89 26.56 14.58
C VAL A 420 1.53 27.70 15.54
N ALA A 421 2.39 28.69 15.69
CA ALA A 421 2.12 29.85 16.55
C ALA A 421 0.89 30.62 16.09
N LYS A 422 0.70 30.78 14.77
CA LYS A 422 -0.47 31.43 14.20
C LYS A 422 -1.75 30.61 14.39
N LEU A 423 -1.72 29.29 14.19
CA LEU A 423 -2.87 28.41 14.43
C LEU A 423 -3.29 28.46 15.90
N ASN A 424 -2.32 28.54 16.81
CA ASN A 424 -2.50 28.58 18.26
C ASN A 424 -2.40 30.01 18.83
N ASP A 425 -2.99 31.00 18.16
CA ASP A 425 -2.93 32.43 18.51
C ASP A 425 -3.76 32.84 19.76
N GLY A 426 -4.20 31.87 20.55
CA GLY A 426 -5.06 32.08 21.72
C GLY A 426 -6.54 32.26 21.39
N LYS A 427 -6.93 32.19 20.11
CA LYS A 427 -8.34 32.08 19.68
C LYS A 427 -8.66 30.66 19.28
N ALA A 428 -9.95 30.32 19.35
CA ALA A 428 -10.45 29.01 18.94
C ALA A 428 -9.92 28.60 17.56
N ILE A 429 -9.40 27.38 17.47
CA ILE A 429 -9.02 26.70 16.25
C ILE A 429 -10.29 26.35 15.48
N VAL A 430 -11.29 25.80 16.18
CA VAL A 430 -12.57 25.38 15.61
C VAL A 430 -13.43 26.61 15.28
N GLN A 431 -13.81 26.75 14.01
CA GLN A 431 -14.70 27.83 13.60
C GLN A 431 -16.18 27.45 13.80
N PRO A 432 -17.07 28.42 14.04
CA PRO A 432 -18.49 28.15 14.26
C PRO A 432 -19.12 27.33 13.13
N GLY A 433 -19.77 26.22 13.50
CA GLY A 433 -20.44 25.33 12.54
C GLY A 433 -19.53 24.28 11.90
N ASN A 434 -18.24 24.21 12.24
CA ASN A 434 -17.38 23.08 11.92
C ASN A 434 -17.42 22.03 13.04
N LYS A 435 -17.39 20.76 12.69
CA LYS A 435 -17.22 19.63 13.60
C LYS A 435 -15.84 19.03 13.37
N VAL A 436 -15.07 18.87 14.45
CA VAL A 436 -13.66 18.47 14.33
C VAL A 436 -13.44 17.16 15.06
N THR A 437 -12.84 16.20 14.36
CA THR A 437 -12.31 14.97 14.93
C THR A 437 -10.81 14.90 14.67
N VAL A 438 -10.03 14.71 15.73
CA VAL A 438 -8.60 14.45 15.64
C VAL A 438 -8.36 12.97 15.94
N ILE A 439 -7.75 12.25 15.01
CA ILE A 439 -7.42 10.82 15.16
C ILE A 439 -5.90 10.70 15.26
N ILE A 440 -5.41 9.98 16.26
CA ILE A 440 -3.98 9.70 16.45
C ILE A 440 -3.72 8.21 16.69
N SER A 441 -2.48 7.81 16.48
CA SER A 441 -1.89 6.63 17.08
C SER A 441 -1.04 6.99 18.29
N GLY A 442 -1.23 6.26 19.39
CA GLY A 442 -0.35 6.35 20.56
C GLY A 442 1.10 5.90 20.29
N LEU A 443 1.36 5.30 19.11
CA LEU A 443 2.67 4.86 18.67
C LEU A 443 3.29 5.77 17.60
N ASP A 444 2.68 6.93 17.33
CA ASP A 444 3.24 7.93 16.43
C ASP A 444 4.62 8.40 16.95
N VAL A 445 5.60 8.37 16.05
CA VAL A 445 6.99 8.77 16.32
C VAL A 445 7.41 10.02 15.53
N LEU A 446 6.52 10.58 14.72
CA LEU A 446 6.75 11.79 13.96
C LEU A 446 6.08 12.99 14.61
N VAL A 447 4.90 12.87 15.20
CA VAL A 447 4.28 13.88 16.06
C VAL A 447 4.42 13.42 17.52
N ILE A 448 5.38 13.99 18.26
CA ILE A 448 5.70 13.54 19.62
C ILE A 448 5.58 14.69 20.64
N PRO A 449 4.89 14.47 21.78
CA PRO A 449 4.04 13.30 22.06
C PRO A 449 2.80 13.30 21.16
N PRO A 450 2.21 12.13 20.79
CA PRO A 450 1.08 12.08 19.87
C PRO A 450 -0.12 12.95 20.28
N THR A 451 -0.32 13.11 21.59
CA THR A 451 -1.34 13.97 22.17
C THR A 451 -1.16 15.47 21.90
N THR A 452 -0.05 15.93 21.31
CA THR A 452 0.08 17.31 20.82
C THR A 452 -0.75 17.58 19.57
N ALA A 453 -1.22 16.53 18.89
CA ALA A 453 -2.15 16.68 17.79
C ALA A 453 -3.57 17.10 18.25
N PHE A 454 -3.97 16.67 19.44
CA PHE A 454 -5.30 16.92 20.00
C PHE A 454 -5.61 18.40 20.21
N ILE A 455 -6.88 18.77 20.05
CA ILE A 455 -7.41 20.12 20.30
C ILE A 455 -8.34 20.07 21.50
N TYR A 456 -8.05 20.87 22.52
CA TYR A 456 -8.84 20.92 23.76
C TYR A 456 -9.84 22.09 23.74
N GLU A 457 -10.75 22.06 22.77
CA GLU A 457 -11.87 23.00 22.61
C GLU A 457 -13.19 22.25 22.73
N ASP A 458 -14.25 22.95 23.15
CA ASP A 458 -15.57 22.34 23.31
C ASP A 458 -16.09 21.78 21.97
N GLY A 459 -16.56 20.54 21.99
CA GLY A 459 -17.13 19.87 20.81
C GLY A 459 -16.11 19.24 19.86
N VAL A 460 -14.82 19.18 20.23
CA VAL A 460 -13.82 18.40 19.49
C VAL A 460 -13.79 16.95 19.97
N ASP A 461 -13.83 16.01 19.02
CA ASP A 461 -13.61 14.59 19.28
C ASP A 461 -12.12 14.25 19.12
N ASN A 462 -11.43 13.99 20.23
CA ASN A 462 -10.04 13.51 20.22
C ASN A 462 -10.03 11.98 20.40
N ILE A 463 -9.48 11.27 19.43
CA ILE A 463 -9.51 9.80 19.35
C ILE A 463 -8.09 9.25 19.24
N CYS A 464 -7.72 8.34 20.14
CA CYS A 464 -6.58 7.46 19.95
C CYS A 464 -7.08 6.12 19.37
N VAL A 465 -6.50 5.62 18.28
CA VAL A 465 -6.94 4.37 17.65
C VAL A 465 -6.87 3.18 18.61
N GLN A 466 -5.90 3.17 19.53
CA GLN A 466 -5.75 2.12 20.54
C GLN A 466 -6.87 2.12 21.60
N ASP A 467 -7.66 3.20 21.73
CA ASP A 467 -8.85 3.21 22.60
C ASP A 467 -10.00 2.35 22.00
N TYR A 468 -10.01 2.18 20.68
CA TYR A 468 -10.95 1.32 19.96
C TYR A 468 -10.37 -0.06 19.70
N CYS A 469 -9.10 -0.10 19.29
CA CYS A 469 -8.38 -1.30 18.90
C CYS A 469 -7.05 -1.40 19.67
N PRO A 470 -7.05 -1.95 20.90
CA PRO A 470 -5.86 -1.92 21.78
C PRO A 470 -4.62 -2.67 21.28
N LEU A 471 -4.79 -3.54 20.28
CA LEU A 471 -3.70 -4.29 19.65
C LEU A 471 -3.22 -3.68 18.33
N ASP A 472 -3.79 -2.54 17.94
CA ASP A 472 -3.37 -1.83 16.75
C ASP A 472 -2.00 -1.18 16.98
N LEU A 473 -1.04 -1.54 16.14
CA LEU A 473 0.35 -1.09 16.23
C LEU A 473 0.70 -0.04 15.17
N VAL A 474 -0.29 0.54 14.50
CA VAL A 474 -0.09 1.53 13.44
C VAL A 474 0.80 2.69 13.89
N GLY A 475 1.77 3.07 13.06
CA GLY A 475 2.59 4.29 13.24
C GLY A 475 2.23 5.36 12.20
N HIS A 476 2.80 6.56 12.33
CA HIS A 476 2.39 7.78 11.60
C HIS A 476 2.14 7.56 10.10
N ILE A 477 3.15 7.09 9.37
CA ILE A 477 3.04 6.91 7.91
C ILE A 477 2.02 5.83 7.51
N SER A 478 1.78 4.85 8.38
CA SER A 478 0.81 3.78 8.13
C SER A 478 -0.63 4.13 8.52
N GLU A 479 -0.88 5.26 9.21
CA GLU A 479 -2.23 5.65 9.62
C GLU A 479 -3.16 5.85 8.42
N THR A 480 -2.63 6.31 7.28
CA THR A 480 -3.41 6.46 6.04
C THR A 480 -3.71 5.14 5.33
N TYR A 481 -3.06 4.05 5.73
CA TYR A 481 -3.26 2.70 5.19
C TYR A 481 -3.94 1.74 6.18
N ASP A 482 -4.37 2.27 7.33
CA ASP A 482 -4.93 1.48 8.41
C ASP A 482 -6.47 1.46 8.35
N VAL A 483 -7.04 0.26 8.24
CA VAL A 483 -8.49 0.09 8.11
C VAL A 483 -9.25 0.48 9.39
N ASN A 484 -8.62 0.38 10.57
CA ASN A 484 -9.24 0.84 11.82
C ASN A 484 -9.31 2.37 11.84
N ILE A 485 -8.26 3.08 11.40
CA ILE A 485 -8.30 4.53 11.17
C ILE A 485 -9.37 4.90 10.13
N TRP A 486 -9.48 4.17 9.03
CA TRP A 486 -10.50 4.44 8.01
C TRP A 486 -11.93 4.32 8.54
N ASN A 487 -12.20 3.35 9.42
CA ASN A 487 -13.50 3.24 10.07
C ASN A 487 -13.76 4.39 11.06
N LEU A 488 -12.73 4.89 11.75
CA LEU A 488 -12.85 6.09 12.58
C LEU A 488 -13.13 7.36 11.74
N VAL A 489 -12.48 7.49 10.58
CA VAL A 489 -12.79 8.55 9.61
C VAL A 489 -14.22 8.46 9.15
N LEU A 490 -14.68 7.27 8.74
CA LEU A 490 -16.06 7.04 8.31
C LEU A 490 -17.07 7.39 9.41
N ASN A 491 -16.83 6.94 10.64
CA ASN A 491 -17.66 7.29 11.79
C ASN A 491 -17.77 8.81 11.99
N SER A 492 -16.66 9.53 11.78
CA SER A 492 -16.62 10.97 11.95
C SER A 492 -17.42 11.69 10.86
N LEU A 493 -17.23 11.29 9.59
CA LEU A 493 -17.95 11.84 8.44
C LEU A 493 -19.46 11.56 8.49
N GLU A 494 -19.87 10.42 9.07
CA GLU A 494 -21.28 10.06 9.25
C GLU A 494 -21.88 10.62 10.55
N ASN A 495 -21.12 11.42 11.31
CA ASN A 495 -21.53 11.96 12.62
C ASN A 495 -21.95 10.84 13.61
N GLN A 496 -21.22 9.73 13.59
CA GLN A 496 -21.37 8.53 14.43
C GLN A 496 -20.08 8.21 15.21
N VAL A 497 -19.39 9.24 15.70
CA VAL A 497 -18.23 9.08 16.59
C VAL A 497 -18.61 8.19 17.78
N GLY A 498 -17.77 7.20 18.10
CA GLY A 498 -18.08 6.16 19.09
C GLY A 498 -18.63 4.85 18.53
N ARG A 499 -19.04 4.79 17.26
CA ARG A 499 -19.52 3.54 16.64
C ARG A 499 -18.42 2.48 16.62
N LYS A 500 -18.69 1.32 17.23
CA LYS A 500 -17.76 0.19 17.27
C LYS A 500 -17.74 -0.56 15.94
N PHE A 501 -16.57 -1.07 15.57
CA PHE A 501 -16.36 -1.93 14.41
C PHE A 501 -15.38 -3.06 14.79
N PRO A 502 -15.37 -4.18 14.06
CA PRO A 502 -14.38 -5.24 14.27
C PRO A 502 -12.98 -4.72 13.95
N CYS A 503 -12.06 -4.81 14.92
CA CYS A 503 -10.66 -4.47 14.71
C CYS A 503 -10.02 -5.47 13.76
N LEU A 504 -9.36 -4.96 12.72
CA LEU A 504 -8.52 -5.77 11.84
C LEU A 504 -7.05 -5.65 12.27
N VAL A 505 -6.20 -6.56 11.78
CA VAL A 505 -4.75 -6.41 11.94
C VAL A 505 -4.36 -5.11 11.25
N GLY A 506 -4.10 -4.08 12.06
CA GLY A 506 -3.79 -2.73 11.61
C GLY A 506 -2.46 -2.63 10.85
N GLY A 507 -2.16 -1.41 10.39
CA GLY A 507 -0.91 -1.04 9.75
C GLY A 507 0.30 -1.47 10.57
N LEU A 508 1.40 -1.78 9.88
CA LEU A 508 2.68 -2.07 10.53
C LEU A 508 3.14 -0.85 11.35
N PRO A 509 3.93 -1.01 12.42
CA PRO A 509 4.53 0.11 13.17
C PRO A 509 5.64 0.80 12.36
N ILE A 510 5.25 1.46 11.26
CA ILE A 510 6.13 2.19 10.37
C ILE A 510 6.18 3.63 10.85
N LYS A 511 7.41 4.14 10.99
CA LYS A 511 7.66 5.53 11.38
C LYS A 511 7.06 6.49 10.39
#